data_AF-A0A7X3QJR6-F1
#
_entry.id   AF-A0A7X3QJR6-F1
#
_cell.length_a   1.000
_cell.length_b   1.000
_cell.length_c   1.000
_cell.angle_alpha   90.00
_cell.angle_beta   90.00
_cell.angle_gamma   90.00
#
_symmetry.space_group_name_H-M   'P 1'
#
loop_
_entity.id
_entity.type
_entity.pdbx_description
1 polymer ?
#
loop_
_entity_poly.entity_id
_entity_poly.type
_entity_poly.pdbx_seq_one_letter_code
_entity_poly.pdbx_strand_id
1 'polypeptide(L)'
;MQLVTKIVAGYLVIVGLAVFLNLIATPLYHDGGPDYPVWKILNWFMAVAVLIILVVGFLRKRVLDSAGEDGASTLDHVRGSFVFYGGVVLAMLFFWEWFWTLNPDSETSDGAVTSHLVYFPLVDSLLTVLAFIVGKRMWRAGNESQN
;
A
#
# COMPACT_ATOMS: atom_id res chain seq x y z
N MET A 1 3.66 15.01 18.31
CA MET A 1 3.63 14.53 16.91
C MET A 1 4.53 13.32 16.65
N GLN A 2 5.73 13.20 17.25
CA GLN A 2 6.65 12.06 17.01
C GLN A 2 6.07 10.68 17.31
N LEU A 3 5.35 10.53 18.43
CA LEU A 3 4.69 9.27 18.80
C LEU A 3 3.69 8.83 17.71
N VAL A 4 2.92 9.77 17.16
CA VAL A 4 1.96 9.50 16.08
C VAL A 4 2.70 9.03 14.83
N THR A 5 3.81 9.67 14.44
CA THR A 5 4.63 9.24 13.32
C THR A 5 5.16 7.81 13.50
N LYS A 6 5.62 7.45 14.72
CA LYS A 6 6.10 6.10 15.04
C LYS A 6 4.97 5.07 15.02
N ILE A 7 3.78 5.41 15.53
CA ILE A 7 2.60 4.53 15.49
C ILE A 7 2.19 4.28 14.03
N VAL A 8 2.08 5.33 13.21
CA VAL A 8 1.74 5.20 11.79
C VAL A 8 2.79 4.40 11.02
N ALA A 9 4.07 4.62 11.31
CA ALA A 9 5.16 3.85 10.71
C ALA A 9 5.09 2.37 11.09
N GLY A 10 4.89 2.07 12.37
CA GLY A 10 4.72 0.70 12.87
C GLY A 10 3.50 0.02 12.25
N TYR A 11 2.39 0.73 12.15
CA TYR A 11 1.17 0.27 11.49
C TYR A 11 1.45 -0.16 10.04
N LEU A 12 2.08 0.70 9.23
CA LEU A 12 2.41 0.37 7.84
C LEU A 12 3.29 -0.88 7.73
N VAL A 13 4.31 -1.00 8.60
CA VAL A 13 5.20 -2.16 8.62
C VAL A 13 4.44 -3.43 9.00
N ILE A 14 3.56 -3.38 10.00
CA ILE A 14 2.76 -4.53 10.43
C ILE A 14 1.79 -4.96 9.33
N VAL A 15 1.06 -4.02 8.72
CA VAL A 15 0.14 -4.34 7.62
C VAL A 15 0.90 -4.90 6.41
N GLY A 16 2.00 -4.26 6.01
CA GLY A 16 2.83 -4.74 4.90
C GLY A 16 3.39 -6.14 5.15
N LEU A 17 3.83 -6.43 6.38
CA LEU A 17 4.28 -7.76 6.76
C LEU A 17 3.14 -8.79 6.76
N ALA A 18 1.98 -8.43 7.30
CA ALA A 18 0.81 -9.32 7.32
C ALA A 18 0.36 -9.68 5.89
N VAL A 19 0.28 -8.70 4.99
CA VAL A 19 -0.04 -8.90 3.57
C VAL A 19 0.99 -9.78 2.89
N PHE A 20 2.29 -9.52 3.11
CA PHE A 20 3.35 -10.34 2.54
C PHE A 20 3.32 -11.80 3.00
N LEU A 21 3.16 -12.03 4.30
CA LEU A 21 3.06 -13.38 4.85
C LEU A 21 1.81 -14.08 4.34
N ASN A 22 0.70 -13.35 4.24
CA ASN A 22 -0.54 -13.90 3.73
C ASN A 22 -0.40 -14.30 2.26
N LEU A 23 0.18 -13.43 1.41
CA LEU A 23 0.45 -13.70 0.00
C LEU A 23 1.27 -14.98 -0.20
N ILE A 24 2.29 -15.21 0.64
CA ILE A 24 3.12 -16.43 0.57
C ILE A 24 2.38 -17.66 1.10
N ALA A 25 1.55 -17.49 2.14
CA ALA A 25 0.85 -18.58 2.78
C ALA A 25 -0.42 -19.00 2.03
N THR A 26 -1.05 -18.12 1.26
CA THR A 26 -2.32 -18.40 0.55
C THR A 26 -2.29 -19.71 -0.26
N PRO A 27 -1.24 -20.03 -1.05
CA PRO A 27 -1.16 -21.31 -1.76
C PRO A 27 -1.14 -22.56 -0.86
N LEU A 28 -0.86 -22.42 0.44
CA LEU A 28 -0.74 -23.54 1.37
C LEU A 28 -2.08 -23.93 2.02
N TYR A 29 -3.04 -23.01 2.08
CA TYR A 29 -4.28 -23.22 2.84
C TYR A 29 -5.55 -22.87 2.06
N HIS A 30 -5.43 -22.24 0.88
CA HIS A 30 -6.57 -21.84 0.07
C HIS A 30 -6.60 -22.61 -1.25
N ASP A 31 -7.77 -23.14 -1.58
CA ASP A 31 -8.02 -24.01 -2.75
C ASP A 31 -8.27 -23.23 -4.06
N GLY A 32 -8.21 -21.90 -4.00
CA GLY A 32 -8.50 -21.02 -5.13
C GLY A 32 -9.98 -20.68 -5.29
N GLY A 33 -10.85 -21.14 -4.37
CA GLY A 33 -12.26 -20.77 -4.36
C GLY A 33 -12.50 -19.27 -4.11
N PRO A 34 -13.71 -18.76 -4.38
CA PRO A 34 -14.03 -17.32 -4.29
C PRO A 34 -14.05 -16.78 -2.85
N ASP A 35 -14.20 -17.64 -1.85
CA ASP A 35 -14.44 -17.22 -0.47
C ASP A 35 -13.11 -17.05 0.30
N TYR A 36 -12.62 -15.81 0.41
CA TYR A 36 -11.35 -15.48 1.06
C TYR A 36 -11.55 -14.73 2.40
N PRO A 37 -11.80 -15.44 3.52
CA PRO A 37 -12.17 -14.81 4.80
C PRO A 37 -11.06 -13.94 5.40
N VAL A 38 -9.79 -14.28 5.19
CA VAL A 38 -8.66 -13.48 5.70
C VAL A 38 -8.58 -12.13 4.99
N TRP A 39 -8.76 -12.11 3.66
CA TRP A 39 -8.73 -10.88 2.86
C TRP A 39 -9.90 -9.95 3.18
N LYS A 40 -11.09 -10.47 3.53
CA LYS A 40 -12.22 -9.64 3.99
C LYS A 40 -11.84 -8.74 5.17
N ILE A 41 -11.04 -9.25 6.11
CA ILE A 41 -10.55 -8.48 7.26
C ILE A 41 -9.34 -7.62 6.87
N LEU A 42 -8.37 -8.22 6.17
CA LEU A 42 -7.11 -7.58 5.82
C LEU A 42 -7.31 -6.36 4.92
N ASN A 43 -8.29 -6.38 4.01
CA ASN A 43 -8.61 -5.28 3.11
C ASN A 43 -8.95 -3.99 3.86
N TRP A 44 -9.62 -4.05 5.01
CA TRP A 44 -9.87 -2.84 5.83
C TRP A 44 -8.57 -2.20 6.33
N PHE A 45 -7.60 -3.01 6.75
CA PHE A 45 -6.29 -2.53 7.18
C PHE A 45 -5.46 -2.04 5.98
N MET A 46 -5.52 -2.76 4.85
CA MET A 46 -4.87 -2.33 3.61
C MET A 46 -5.40 -0.99 3.13
N ALA A 47 -6.71 -0.76 3.17
CA ALA A 47 -7.32 0.50 2.76
C ALA A 47 -6.75 1.70 3.51
N VAL A 48 -6.66 1.59 4.84
CA VAL A 48 -6.06 2.64 5.67
C VAL A 48 -4.58 2.82 5.34
N ALA A 49 -3.83 1.72 5.16
CA ALA A 49 -2.42 1.78 4.76
C ALA A 49 -2.22 2.47 3.40
N VAL A 50 -3.06 2.16 2.41
CA VAL A 50 -3.07 2.76 1.07
C VAL A 50 -3.30 4.27 1.16
N LEU A 51 -4.28 4.71 1.94
CA LEU A 51 -4.55 6.13 2.16
C LEU A 51 -3.36 6.85 2.79
N ILE A 52 -2.73 6.23 3.81
CA ILE A 52 -1.53 6.78 4.45
C ILE A 52 -0.39 6.90 3.42
N ILE A 53 -0.13 5.86 2.62
CA ILE A 53 0.92 5.86 1.59
C ILE A 53 0.66 7.00 0.59
N LEU A 54 -0.58 7.17 0.14
CA LEU A 54 -0.96 8.19 -0.83
C LEU A 54 -0.78 9.60 -0.27
N VAL A 55 -1.25 9.86 0.96
CA VAL A 55 -1.08 11.15 1.64
C VAL A 55 0.39 11.47 1.87
N VAL A 56 1.18 10.53 2.39
CA VAL A 56 2.61 10.74 2.65
C VAL A 56 3.39 10.92 1.36
N GLY A 57 3.05 10.16 0.31
CA GLY A 57 3.60 10.31 -1.03
C GLY A 57 3.32 11.69 -1.62
N PHE A 58 2.06 12.14 -1.54
CA PHE A 58 1.62 13.45 -1.99
C PHE A 58 2.33 14.59 -1.26
N LEU A 59 2.37 14.55 0.07
CA LEU A 59 3.05 15.57 0.88
C LEU A 59 4.54 15.64 0.53
N ARG A 60 5.20 14.49 0.36
CA ARG A 60 6.61 14.47 -0.05
C ARG A 60 6.80 15.07 -1.44
N LYS A 61 5.98 14.67 -2.40
CA LYS A 61 6.08 15.14 -3.78
C LYS A 61 5.90 16.66 -3.83
N ARG A 62 4.91 17.20 -3.11
CA ARG A 62 4.69 18.64 -2.96
C ARG A 62 5.90 19.38 -2.39
N VAL A 63 6.56 18.84 -1.36
CA VAL A 63 7.77 19.45 -0.78
C VAL A 63 8.91 19.49 -1.79
N LEU A 64 9.15 18.39 -2.50
CA LEU A 64 10.20 18.32 -3.54
C LEU A 64 9.92 19.30 -4.67
N ASP A 65 8.69 19.35 -5.15
CA ASP A 65 8.29 20.24 -6.24
C ASP A 65 8.38 21.73 -5.85
N SER A 66 8.24 22.04 -4.56
CA SER A 66 8.41 23.40 -4.04
C SER A 66 9.86 23.82 -3.77
N ALA A 67 10.82 22.88 -3.79
CA ALA A 67 12.20 23.14 -3.39
C ALA A 67 13.06 23.80 -4.49
N GLY A 68 12.54 23.96 -5.71
CA GLY A 68 13.26 24.58 -6.84
C GLY A 68 14.41 23.72 -7.40
N GLU A 69 15.14 24.25 -8.38
CA GLU A 69 16.19 23.53 -9.13
C GLU A 69 17.42 23.17 -8.27
N ASP A 70 17.70 23.92 -7.19
CA ASP A 70 18.87 23.72 -6.33
C ASP A 70 18.58 22.90 -5.05
N GLY A 71 17.32 22.62 -4.74
CA GLY A 71 16.91 22.15 -3.40
C GLY A 71 16.90 20.63 -3.19
N ALA A 72 16.77 19.83 -4.25
CA ALA A 72 16.73 18.37 -4.12
C ALA A 72 17.38 17.65 -5.32
N SER A 73 18.15 16.60 -5.02
CA SER A 73 18.81 15.80 -6.05
C SER A 73 17.80 15.16 -7.01
N THR A 74 18.21 14.90 -8.25
CA THR A 74 17.39 14.14 -9.22
C THR A 74 16.92 12.80 -8.65
N LEU A 75 17.76 12.15 -7.84
CA LEU A 75 17.43 10.88 -7.20
C LEU A 75 16.29 11.03 -6.18
N ASP A 76 16.22 12.14 -5.45
CA ASP A 76 15.15 12.40 -4.49
C ASP A 76 13.82 12.67 -5.19
N HIS A 77 13.85 13.35 -6.33
CA HIS A 77 12.70 13.54 -7.21
C HIS A 77 12.17 12.21 -7.76
N VAL A 78 13.06 11.33 -8.23
CA VAL A 78 12.67 10.00 -8.73
C VAL A 78 12.07 9.16 -7.60
N ARG A 79 12.72 9.12 -6.43
CA ARG A 79 12.20 8.38 -5.26
C ARG A 79 10.87 8.92 -4.77
N GLY A 80 10.68 10.24 -4.75
CA GLY A 80 9.43 10.86 -4.34
C GLY A 80 8.31 10.61 -5.34
N SER A 81 8.61 10.70 -6.64
CA SER A 81 7.66 10.41 -7.71
C SER A 81 7.26 8.94 -7.73
N PHE A 82 8.20 8.01 -7.51
CA PHE A 82 7.91 6.58 -7.41
C PHE A 82 6.92 6.28 -6.29
N VAL A 83 7.13 6.83 -5.08
CA VAL A 83 6.21 6.61 -3.96
C VAL A 83 4.85 7.23 -4.23
N PHE A 84 4.80 8.43 -4.80
CA PHE A 84 3.54 9.11 -5.10
C PHE A 84 2.75 8.39 -6.19
N TYR A 85 3.32 8.22 -7.39
CA TYR A 85 2.63 7.56 -8.51
C TYR A 85 2.39 6.07 -8.23
N GLY A 86 3.31 5.40 -7.56
CA GLY A 86 3.09 4.04 -7.07
C GLY A 86 1.93 3.96 -6.09
N GLY A 87 1.81 4.93 -5.18
CA GLY A 87 0.66 5.05 -4.28
C GLY A 87 -0.66 5.33 -5.01
N VAL A 88 -0.66 6.16 -6.06
CA VAL A 88 -1.85 6.42 -6.91
C VAL A 88 -2.28 5.15 -7.64
N VAL A 89 -1.35 4.44 -8.29
CA VAL A 89 -1.62 3.17 -8.96
C VAL A 89 -2.14 2.14 -7.98
N LEU A 90 -1.48 2.01 -6.82
CA LEU A 90 -1.92 1.11 -5.76
C LEU A 90 -3.35 1.43 -5.30
N ALA A 91 -3.66 2.70 -5.04
CA ALA A 91 -4.99 3.11 -4.62
C ALA A 91 -6.05 2.81 -5.67
N MET A 92 -5.77 3.12 -6.94
CA MET A 92 -6.70 2.81 -8.03
C MET A 92 -6.97 1.31 -8.12
N LEU A 93 -5.93 0.48 -8.13
CA LEU A 93 -6.06 -0.97 -8.25
C LEU A 93 -6.77 -1.58 -7.03
N PHE A 94 -6.34 -1.20 -5.82
CA PHE A 94 -6.90 -1.72 -4.59
C PHE A 94 -8.37 -1.33 -4.41
N PHE A 95 -8.72 -0.05 -4.56
CA PHE A 95 -10.12 0.37 -4.36
C PHE A 95 -11.04 -0.12 -5.48
N TRP A 96 -10.55 -0.22 -6.72
CA TRP A 96 -11.31 -0.82 -7.81
C TRP A 96 -11.69 -2.28 -7.48
N GLU A 97 -10.70 -3.09 -7.10
CA GLU A 97 -10.89 -4.50 -6.76
C GLU A 97 -11.75 -4.65 -5.49
N TRP A 98 -11.49 -3.86 -4.46
CA TRP A 98 -12.21 -3.97 -3.21
C TRP A 98 -13.68 -3.51 -3.32
N PHE A 99 -13.99 -2.48 -4.10
CA PHE A 99 -15.39 -2.12 -4.36
C PHE A 99 -16.11 -3.13 -5.24
N TRP A 100 -15.39 -3.81 -6.13
CA TRP A 100 -15.95 -4.91 -6.92
C TRP A 100 -16.37 -6.09 -6.03
N THR A 101 -15.51 -6.49 -5.07
CA THR A 101 -15.80 -7.58 -4.12
C THR A 101 -16.88 -7.24 -3.09
N LEU A 102 -17.19 -5.95 -2.88
CA LEU A 102 -18.30 -5.53 -2.03
C LEU A 102 -19.67 -5.54 -2.74
N ASN A 103 -19.69 -5.66 -4.07
CA ASN A 103 -20.94 -5.70 -4.85
C ASN A 103 -21.42 -7.15 -5.05
N PRO A 104 -22.60 -7.54 -4.52
CA PRO A 104 -23.09 -8.93 -4.59
C PRO A 104 -23.44 -9.42 -6.01
N ASP A 105 -23.61 -8.52 -6.98
CA ASP A 105 -23.95 -8.86 -8.37
C ASP A 105 -22.71 -9.07 -9.27
N SER A 106 -21.51 -8.80 -8.74
CA SER A 106 -20.27 -8.66 -9.52
C SER A 106 -19.60 -10.00 -9.92
N GLU A 107 -20.01 -11.11 -9.30
CA GLU A 107 -19.47 -12.45 -9.53
C GLU A 107 -20.18 -13.25 -10.64
N THR A 108 -21.18 -12.67 -11.30
CA THR A 108 -22.02 -13.38 -12.28
C THR A 108 -21.38 -13.60 -13.67
N SER A 109 -20.09 -13.30 -13.84
CA SER A 109 -19.40 -13.48 -15.14
C SER A 109 -18.15 -14.35 -15.04
N ASP A 110 -18.01 -15.32 -15.95
CA ASP A 110 -16.89 -16.26 -16.09
C ASP A 110 -15.49 -15.60 -16.19
N GLY A 111 -15.41 -14.27 -16.34
CA GLY A 111 -14.17 -13.49 -16.34
C GLY A 111 -13.68 -13.01 -14.97
N ALA A 112 -14.50 -13.14 -13.92
CA ALA A 112 -14.12 -12.69 -12.57
C ALA A 112 -12.90 -13.47 -12.03
N VAL A 113 -12.92 -14.80 -12.16
CA VAL A 113 -11.92 -15.72 -11.59
C VAL A 113 -10.50 -15.45 -12.12
N THR A 114 -10.33 -15.16 -13.40
CA THR A 114 -9.02 -14.90 -14.03
C THR A 114 -8.45 -13.53 -13.67
N SER A 115 -9.31 -12.55 -13.41
CA SER A 115 -8.86 -11.21 -13.01
C SER A 115 -8.25 -11.24 -11.60
N HIS A 116 -8.84 -12.00 -10.67
CA HIS A 116 -8.35 -12.09 -9.29
C HIS A 116 -6.95 -12.73 -9.18
N LEU A 117 -6.65 -13.75 -10.00
CA LEU A 117 -5.37 -14.48 -9.97
C LEU A 117 -4.13 -13.61 -10.27
N VAL A 118 -4.29 -12.56 -11.06
CA VAL A 118 -3.18 -11.66 -11.44
C VAL A 118 -3.21 -10.36 -10.64
N TYR A 119 -4.40 -9.83 -10.36
CA TYR A 119 -4.55 -8.55 -9.67
C TYR A 119 -4.19 -8.62 -8.19
N PHE A 120 -4.57 -9.69 -7.47
CA PHE A 120 -4.28 -9.84 -6.04
C PHE A 120 -2.78 -9.81 -5.74
N PRO A 121 -1.94 -10.70 -6.34
CA PRO A 121 -0.51 -10.71 -6.05
C PRO A 121 0.19 -9.38 -6.39
N LEU A 122 -0.29 -8.68 -7.42
CA LEU A 122 0.26 -7.39 -7.82
C LEU A 122 -0.08 -6.29 -6.82
N VAL A 123 -1.33 -6.21 -6.37
CA VAL A 123 -1.75 -5.26 -5.32
C VAL A 123 -1.01 -5.53 -4.02
N ASP A 124 -0.92 -6.79 -3.61
CA ASP A 124 -0.29 -7.21 -2.36
C ASP A 124 1.21 -6.92 -2.34
N SER A 125 1.91 -7.25 -3.43
CA SER A 125 3.33 -6.97 -3.57
C SER A 125 3.62 -5.47 -3.61
N LEU A 126 2.82 -4.70 -4.35
CA LEU A 126 2.96 -3.25 -4.43
C LEU A 126 2.69 -2.57 -3.08
N LEU A 127 1.63 -2.99 -2.38
CA LEU A 127 1.32 -2.52 -1.04
C LEU A 127 2.45 -2.83 -0.07
N THR A 128 2.92 -4.07 -0.07
CA THR A 128 4.03 -4.51 0.78
C THR A 128 5.25 -3.60 0.58
N VAL A 129 5.70 -3.45 -0.66
CA VAL A 129 6.88 -2.64 -0.99
C VAL A 129 6.69 -1.18 -0.56
N LEU A 130 5.57 -0.56 -0.91
CA LEU A 130 5.32 0.85 -0.59
C LEU A 130 5.13 1.08 0.92
N ALA A 131 4.45 0.16 1.62
CA ALA A 131 4.26 0.23 3.06
C ALA A 131 5.61 0.14 3.80
N PHE A 132 6.51 -0.76 3.39
CA PHE A 132 7.86 -0.84 3.96
C PHE A 132 8.69 0.41 3.66
N ILE A 133 8.66 0.93 2.42
CA ILE A 133 9.38 2.15 2.05
C ILE A 133 8.91 3.35 2.87
N VAL A 134 7.59 3.57 2.92
CA VAL A 134 6.99 4.70 3.64
C VAL A 134 7.16 4.53 5.15
N GLY A 135 6.85 3.36 5.70
CA GLY A 135 6.98 3.06 7.13
C GLY A 135 8.41 3.24 7.63
N LYS A 136 9.41 2.66 6.94
CA LYS A 136 10.83 2.83 7.30
C LYS A 136 11.26 4.29 7.28
N ARG A 137 10.79 5.06 6.30
CA ARG A 137 11.11 6.49 6.19
C ARG A 137 10.50 7.30 7.33
N MET A 138 9.23 7.07 7.63
CA MET A 138 8.55 7.72 8.76
C MET A 138 9.21 7.38 10.10
N TRP A 139 9.63 6.12 10.28
CA TRP A 139 10.35 5.69 11.48
C TRP A 139 11.67 6.44 11.67
N ARG A 140 12.45 6.60 10.59
CA ARG A 140 13.72 7.36 10.61
C ARG A 140 13.50 8.84 10.93
N ALA A 141 12.55 9.48 10.28
CA ALA A 141 12.20 10.87 10.55
C ALA A 141 11.76 11.10 12.00
N GLY A 142 11.05 10.13 12.60
CA GLY A 142 10.66 10.17 14.01
C GLY A 142 11.83 10.04 14.99
N ASN A 143 12.98 9.50 14.58
CA ASN A 143 14.18 9.38 15.40
C ASN A 143 15.11 10.59 15.26
N GLU A 144 15.22 11.18 14.07
CA GLU A 144 16.07 12.36 13.83
C GLU A 144 15.61 13.59 14.62
N SER A 145 14.30 13.70 14.90
CA SER A 145 13.75 14.78 15.72
C SER A 145 14.00 14.68 17.24
N GLN A 146 14.78 13.69 17.71
CA GLN A 146 15.12 13.49 19.13
C GLN A 146 16.56 13.92 19.49
N ASN A 147 17.41 14.17 18.49
CA ASN A 147 18.77 14.67 18.64
C ASN A 147 18.84 16.16 18.28
#